data_AF-A0A661BQS9-F1
#
_entry.id   AF-A0A661BQS9-F1
#
_cell.length_a   1.000
_cell.length_b   1.000
_cell.length_c   1.000
_cell.angle_alpha   90.00
_cell.angle_beta   90.00
_cell.angle_gamma   90.00
#
_symmetry.space_group_name_H-M   'P 1'
#
loop_
_entity.id
_entity.type
_entity.pdbx_description
1 polymer ?
#
loop_
_entity_poly.entity_id
_entity_poly.type
_entity_poly.pdbx_seq_one_letter_code
_entity_poly.pdbx_strand_id
1 'polypeptide(L)'
;MANGAPVLARNLLKSHFETAVDFNRVFFDDRPVFGPTKTWRGVISAIVITLPVALLLGFTAELGLVLAALAMLGDLLGSFIKRRFKLAPSSRALGLDQIPESLLPMFACQSMLGLGWQSTVMIVFLFFVMELLLSRLLYQLHIRKHPY
;
A
#
# COMPACT_ATOMS: atom_id res chain seq x y z
N MET A 1 -1.92 1.26 7.16
CA MET A 1 -3.30 1.68 6.83
C MET A 1 -3.55 1.72 5.32
N ALA A 2 -2.58 2.15 4.51
CA ALA A 2 -2.67 2.16 3.04
C ALA A 2 -2.98 0.78 2.42
N ASN A 3 -2.41 -0.33 2.90
CA ASN A 3 -2.79 -1.69 2.45
C ASN A 3 -4.01 -2.33 3.15
N GLY A 4 -4.37 -1.87 4.35
CA GLY A 4 -5.54 -2.37 5.09
C GLY A 4 -6.85 -1.72 4.64
N ALA A 5 -6.79 -0.44 4.27
CA ALA A 5 -7.91 0.37 3.81
C ALA A 5 -8.58 -0.20 2.54
N PRO A 6 -7.85 -0.63 1.48
CA PRO A 6 -8.46 -1.27 0.30
C PRO A 6 -9.15 -2.60 0.63
N VAL A 7 -8.65 -3.35 1.61
CA VAL A 7 -9.25 -4.62 2.06
C VAL A 7 -10.54 -4.35 2.85
N LEU A 8 -10.53 -3.36 3.75
CA LEU A 8 -11.73 -2.93 4.49
C LEU A 8 -12.75 -2.27 3.54
N ALA A 9 -12.30 -1.41 2.62
CA ALA A 9 -13.12 -0.76 1.62
C ALA A 9 -13.74 -1.77 0.65
N ARG A 10 -13.05 -2.85 0.27
CA ARG A 10 -13.65 -3.94 -0.51
C ARG A 10 -14.81 -4.61 0.23
N ASN A 11 -14.70 -4.77 1.55
CA ASN A 11 -15.75 -5.39 2.37
C ASN A 11 -16.93 -4.43 2.63
N LEU A 12 -16.68 -3.11 2.70
CA LEU A 12 -17.69 -2.08 2.97
C LEU A 12 -18.39 -1.56 1.70
N LEU A 13 -17.68 -1.39 0.58
CA LEU A 13 -18.17 -0.70 -0.64
C LEU A 13 -18.53 -1.63 -1.81
N LYS A 14 -18.44 -2.96 -1.65
CA LYS A 14 -18.75 -3.97 -2.68
C LYS A 14 -18.13 -3.61 -4.06
N SER A 15 -18.91 -3.56 -5.16
CA SER A 15 -18.42 -3.49 -6.55
C SER A 15 -18.39 -2.09 -7.17
N HIS A 16 -18.56 -1.02 -6.39
CA HIS A 16 -18.50 0.33 -6.95
C HIS A 16 -17.03 0.77 -7.14
N PHE A 17 -16.72 1.35 -8.31
CA PHE A 17 -15.41 1.89 -8.70
C PHE A 17 -14.24 0.89 -8.77
N GLU A 18 -14.45 -0.28 -9.39
CA GLU A 18 -13.41 -1.30 -9.62
C GLU A 18 -12.43 -1.00 -10.76
N THR A 19 -12.48 0.20 -11.33
CA THR A 19 -11.61 0.60 -12.43
C THR A 19 -10.13 0.47 -12.02
N ALA A 20 -9.41 -0.37 -12.75
CA ALA A 20 -7.98 -0.55 -12.60
C ALA A 20 -7.25 0.78 -12.88
N VAL A 21 -6.22 1.08 -12.10
CA VAL A 21 -5.42 2.31 -12.22
C VAL A 21 -4.76 2.39 -13.60
N ASP A 22 -4.36 1.24 -14.16
CA ASP A 22 -3.79 1.14 -15.50
C ASP A 22 -4.84 1.02 -16.61
N PHE A 23 -6.15 1.07 -16.30
CA PHE A 23 -7.24 0.80 -17.25
C PHE A 23 -7.07 -0.53 -18.01
N ASN A 24 -6.47 -1.55 -17.37
CA ASN A 24 -6.11 -2.84 -17.97
C ASN A 24 -5.14 -2.73 -19.16
N ARG A 25 -4.36 -1.65 -19.25
CA ARG A 25 -3.31 -1.50 -20.26
C ARG A 25 -2.18 -2.50 -20.02
N VAL A 26 -1.61 -2.95 -21.12
CA VAL A 26 -0.38 -3.76 -21.15
C VAL A 26 0.83 -2.88 -21.44
N PHE A 27 1.97 -3.28 -20.92
CA PHE A 27 3.26 -2.68 -21.15
C PHE A 27 3.95 -3.34 -22.36
N PHE A 28 5.13 -2.86 -22.76
CA PHE A 28 5.83 -3.36 -23.96
C PHE A 28 6.17 -4.86 -23.92
N ASP A 29 6.11 -5.49 -22.75
CA ASP A 29 6.39 -6.91 -22.53
C ASP A 29 5.12 -7.79 -22.53
N ASP A 30 4.01 -7.28 -23.11
CA ASP A 30 2.68 -7.92 -23.20
C ASP A 30 2.06 -8.29 -21.86
N ARG A 31 2.45 -7.57 -20.80
CA ARG A 31 1.93 -7.79 -19.45
C ARG A 31 1.26 -6.55 -18.88
N PRO A 32 0.30 -6.71 -17.96
CA PRO A 32 -0.33 -5.56 -17.31
C PRO A 32 0.70 -4.60 -16.72
N VAL A 33 0.38 -3.31 -16.70
CA VAL A 33 1.26 -2.31 -16.07
C VAL A 33 1.28 -2.54 -14.56
N PHE A 34 0.13 -2.54 -13.90
CA PHE A 34 -0.02 -2.81 -12.46
C PHE A 34 -0.84 -4.08 -12.19
N GLY A 35 -1.82 -4.36 -13.06
CA GLY A 35 -2.76 -5.46 -12.94
C GLY A 35 -4.11 -5.04 -12.34
N PRO A 36 -5.15 -5.87 -12.54
CA PRO A 36 -6.55 -5.50 -12.27
C PRO A 36 -6.86 -5.27 -10.79
N THR A 37 -5.99 -5.70 -9.89
CA THR A 37 -6.18 -5.56 -8.45
C THR A 37 -5.83 -4.18 -7.91
N LYS A 38 -5.13 -3.35 -8.69
CA LYS A 38 -4.79 -1.98 -8.31
C LYS A 38 -5.85 -1.05 -8.87
N THR A 39 -6.78 -0.60 -8.02
CA THR A 39 -7.95 0.20 -8.45
C THR A 39 -7.93 1.62 -7.90
N TRP A 40 -8.59 2.54 -8.61
CA TRP A 40 -8.76 3.92 -8.16
C TRP A 40 -9.49 4.02 -6.82
N ARG A 41 -10.46 3.14 -6.56
CA ARG A 41 -11.09 3.00 -5.23
C ARG A 41 -10.06 2.78 -4.14
N GLY A 42 -9.11 1.87 -4.37
CA GLY A 42 -8.04 1.60 -3.40
C GLY A 42 -7.24 2.85 -3.08
N VAL A 43 -6.75 3.54 -4.12
CA VAL A 43 -5.97 4.79 -4.00
C VAL A 43 -6.76 5.86 -3.24
N ILE A 44 -8.00 6.13 -3.64
CA ILE A 44 -8.84 7.16 -3.00
C ILE A 44 -9.12 6.79 -1.54
N SER A 45 -9.48 5.53 -1.27
CA SER A 45 -9.76 5.09 0.10
C SER A 45 -8.55 5.23 1.03
N ALA A 46 -7.34 4.95 0.53
CA ALA A 46 -6.11 5.12 1.30
C ALA A 46 -5.88 6.58 1.66
N ILE A 47 -6.10 7.51 0.73
CA ILE A 47 -5.98 8.95 0.98
C ILE A 47 -7.03 9.43 1.99
N VAL A 48 -8.30 9.08 1.77
CA VAL A 48 -9.43 9.49 2.61
C VAL A 48 -9.30 8.97 4.05
N ILE A 49 -8.71 7.80 4.26
CA ILE A 49 -8.50 7.23 5.60
C ILE A 49 -7.22 7.78 6.26
N THR A 50 -6.13 7.90 5.51
CA THR A 50 -4.83 8.28 6.07
C THR A 50 -4.81 9.75 6.52
N LEU A 51 -5.48 10.64 5.78
CA LEU A 51 -5.50 12.07 6.11
C LEU A 51 -6.15 12.38 7.48
N PRO A 52 -7.37 11.93 7.80
CA PRO A 52 -7.96 12.13 9.13
C PRO A 52 -7.13 11.50 10.25
N VAL A 53 -6.55 10.32 10.01
CA VAL A 53 -5.68 9.67 11.00
C VAL A 53 -4.43 10.50 11.28
N ALA A 54 -3.80 11.06 10.25
CA ALA A 54 -2.65 11.95 10.42
C ALA A 54 -3.01 13.19 11.26
N LEU A 55 -4.15 13.83 10.96
CA LEU A 55 -4.66 14.98 11.70
C LEU A 55 -4.95 14.63 13.18
N LEU A 56 -5.58 13.49 13.44
CA LEU A 56 -5.87 13.01 14.80
C LEU A 56 -4.60 12.74 15.61
N LEU A 57 -3.51 12.35 14.95
CA LEU A 57 -2.21 12.14 15.57
C LEU A 57 -1.41 13.44 15.74
N GLY A 58 -1.97 14.60 15.39
CA GLY A 58 -1.32 15.91 15.50
C GLY A 58 -0.36 16.25 14.35
N PHE A 59 -0.38 15.49 13.26
CA PHE A 59 0.39 15.79 12.05
C PHE A 59 -0.39 16.75 11.13
N THR A 60 0.33 17.40 10.21
CA THR A 60 -0.28 18.29 9.23
C THR A 60 -1.04 17.50 8.15
N ALA A 61 -2.06 18.13 7.55
CA ALA A 61 -2.80 17.56 6.43
C ALA A 61 -1.88 17.26 5.23
N GLU A 62 -0.93 18.16 4.96
CA GLU A 62 0.07 18.01 3.91
C GLU A 62 0.89 16.72 4.10
N LEU A 63 1.43 16.51 5.30
CA LEU A 63 2.19 15.30 5.62
C LEU A 63 1.33 14.04 5.45
N GLY A 64 0.08 14.06 5.93
CA GLY A 64 -0.84 12.93 5.76
C GLY A 64 -1.13 12.60 4.30
N LEU A 65 -1.33 13.62 3.45
CA LEU A 65 -1.55 13.47 2.01
C LEU A 65 -0.31 12.90 1.30
N VAL A 66 0.87 13.46 1.60
CA VAL A 66 2.13 13.02 1.01
C VAL A 66 2.43 11.57 1.41
N LEU A 67 2.29 11.21 2.68
CA LEU A 67 2.45 9.83 3.15
C LEU A 67 1.50 8.86 2.43
N ALA A 68 0.22 9.22 2.29
CA ALA A 68 -0.76 8.38 1.62
C ALA A 68 -0.44 8.18 0.13
N ALA A 69 -0.08 9.26 -0.58
CA ALA A 69 0.25 9.22 -1.99
C ALA A 69 1.51 8.39 -2.25
N LEU A 70 2.55 8.57 -1.43
CA LEU A 70 3.82 7.85 -1.57
C LEU A 70 3.69 6.37 -1.20
N ALA A 71 2.88 6.03 -0.18
CA ALA A 71 2.57 4.63 0.12
C ALA A 71 1.85 3.95 -1.06
N MET A 72 0.83 4.59 -1.64
CA MET A 72 0.14 4.07 -2.82
C MET A 72 1.06 3.96 -4.03
N LEU A 73 1.99 4.91 -4.21
CA LEU A 73 2.99 4.84 -5.26
C LEU A 73 3.93 3.65 -5.06
N GLY A 74 4.41 3.42 -3.84
CA GLY A 74 5.22 2.26 -3.49
C GLY A 74 4.50 0.95 -3.80
N ASP A 75 3.22 0.84 -3.43
CA ASP A 75 2.39 -0.32 -3.74
C ASP A 75 2.20 -0.55 -5.26
N LEU A 76 1.99 0.52 -6.04
CA LEU A 76 1.93 0.45 -7.51
C LEU A 76 3.28 0.01 -8.12
N LEU A 77 4.40 0.53 -7.60
CA LEU A 77 5.74 0.16 -8.03
C LEU A 77 6.02 -1.32 -7.75
N GLY A 78 5.68 -1.81 -6.55
CA GLY A 78 5.78 -3.24 -6.21
C GLY A 78 4.98 -4.09 -7.21
N SER A 79 3.73 -3.69 -7.49
CA SER A 79 2.87 -4.35 -8.46
C SER A 79 3.46 -4.35 -9.88
N PHE A 80 4.02 -3.22 -10.32
CA PHE A 80 4.71 -3.11 -11.61
C PHE A 80 5.90 -4.05 -11.71
N ILE A 81 6.76 -4.06 -10.68
CA ILE A 81 7.95 -4.92 -10.64
C ILE A 81 7.53 -6.39 -10.66
N LYS A 82 6.48 -6.79 -9.92
CA LYS A 82 5.92 -8.15 -9.99
C LYS A 82 5.52 -8.56 -11.41
N ARG A 83 4.93 -7.64 -12.19
CA ARG A 83 4.55 -7.92 -13.59
C ARG A 83 5.76 -8.14 -14.48
N ARG A 84 6.84 -7.37 -14.29
CA ARG A 84 8.10 -7.57 -15.03
C ARG A 84 8.74 -8.92 -14.70
N PHE A 85 8.60 -9.43 -13.47
CA PHE A 85 9.07 -10.75 -13.04
C PHE A 85 8.14 -11.94 -13.35
N LYS A 86 7.11 -11.78 -14.20
CA LYS A 86 6.13 -12.84 -14.56
C LYS A 86 5.29 -13.34 -13.38
N LEU A 87 5.26 -12.61 -12.26
CA LEU A 87 4.44 -13.01 -11.13
C LEU A 87 2.98 -12.66 -11.42
N ALA A 88 2.04 -13.54 -11.05
CA ALA A 88 0.61 -13.39 -11.32
C ALA A 88 -0.04 -12.27 -10.48
N PRO A 89 -1.13 -11.61 -10.94
CA PRO A 89 -1.89 -10.70 -10.09
C PRO A 89 -2.29 -11.35 -8.75
N SER A 90 -2.20 -10.60 -7.66
CA SER A 90 -2.36 -11.11 -6.28
C SER A 90 -1.32 -12.15 -5.83
N SER A 91 -0.29 -12.45 -6.62
CA SER A 91 0.82 -13.26 -6.15
C SER A 91 1.52 -12.54 -5.01
N ARG A 92 1.89 -13.32 -4.00
CA ARG A 92 2.63 -12.87 -2.84
C ARG A 92 4.09 -12.69 -3.23
N ALA A 93 4.67 -11.53 -2.96
CA ALA A 93 6.11 -11.30 -3.07
C ALA A 93 6.59 -10.62 -1.79
N LEU A 94 7.00 -11.44 -0.82
CA LEU A 94 7.48 -10.96 0.47
C LEU A 94 8.72 -10.06 0.25
N GLY A 95 8.73 -8.93 0.94
CA GLY A 95 9.70 -7.85 0.72
C GLY A 95 9.30 -6.93 -0.43
N LEU A 96 8.97 -7.46 -1.60
CA LEU A 96 8.66 -6.64 -2.78
C LEU A 96 7.36 -5.83 -2.63
N ASP A 97 6.40 -6.35 -1.85
CA ASP A 97 5.15 -5.65 -1.57
C ASP A 97 5.30 -4.65 -0.42
N GLN A 98 6.04 -5.02 0.64
CA GLN A 98 6.10 -4.20 1.85
C GLN A 98 7.20 -3.13 1.82
N ILE A 99 8.35 -3.42 1.19
CA ILE A 99 9.50 -2.50 1.21
C ILE A 99 9.19 -1.22 0.44
N PRO A 100 8.73 -1.26 -0.83
CA PRO A 100 8.45 -0.02 -1.56
C PRO A 100 7.36 0.82 -0.90
N GLU A 101 6.29 0.20 -0.39
CA GLU A 101 5.19 0.89 0.26
C GLU A 101 5.58 1.59 1.56
N SER A 102 6.51 1.01 2.33
CA SER A 102 6.93 1.58 3.62
C SER A 102 8.16 2.48 3.50
N LEU A 103 9.14 2.09 2.68
CA LEU A 103 10.40 2.80 2.52
C LEU A 103 10.21 4.13 1.81
N LEU A 104 9.41 4.15 0.74
CA LEU A 104 9.22 5.34 -0.10
C LEU A 104 8.61 6.52 0.70
N PRO A 105 7.48 6.38 1.41
CA PRO A 105 6.94 7.47 2.24
C PRO A 105 7.88 7.84 3.39
N MET A 106 8.50 6.86 4.06
CA MET A 106 9.36 7.14 5.21
C MET A 106 10.64 7.88 4.82
N PHE A 107 11.24 7.53 3.69
CA PHE A 107 12.42 8.21 3.19
C PHE A 107 12.10 9.64 2.72
N ALA A 108 11.01 9.82 1.97
CA ALA A 108 10.62 11.14 1.45
C ALA A 108 10.15 12.10 2.55
N CYS A 109 9.44 11.62 3.56
CA CYS A 109 8.95 12.43 4.67
C CYS A 109 9.94 12.52 5.84
N GLN A 110 11.14 11.95 5.71
CA GLN A 110 12.13 11.90 6.80
C GLN A 110 12.45 13.30 7.35
N SER A 111 12.68 14.27 6.46
CA SER A 111 12.97 15.66 6.85
C SER A 111 11.77 16.35 7.48
N MET A 112 10.57 16.13 6.92
CA MET A 112 9.32 16.69 7.44
C MET A 112 8.97 16.17 8.84
N LEU A 113 9.38 14.94 9.14
CA LEU A 113 9.17 14.29 10.44
C LEU A 113 10.31 14.56 11.43
N GLY A 114 11.39 15.22 11.02
CA GLY A 114 12.57 15.44 11.85
C GLY A 114 13.27 14.15 12.29
N LEU A 115 13.19 13.09 11.48
CA LEU A 115 13.69 11.76 11.85
C LEU A 115 15.15 11.54 11.40
N GLY A 116 15.96 10.98 12.31
CA GLY A 116 17.26 10.42 11.97
C GLY A 116 17.14 9.11 11.16
N TRP A 117 18.21 8.74 10.45
CA TRP A 117 18.23 7.54 9.61
C TRP A 117 17.94 6.25 10.39
N GLN A 118 18.38 6.18 11.65
CA GLN A 118 18.12 5.04 12.55
C GLN A 118 16.62 4.88 12.83
N SER A 119 15.95 5.98 13.17
CA SER A 119 14.51 6.01 13.42
C SER A 119 13.72 5.63 12.18
N THR A 120 14.14 6.10 10.99
CA THR A 120 13.52 5.72 9.71
C THR A 120 13.60 4.21 9.49
N VAL A 121 14.78 3.62 9.65
CA VAL A 121 14.97 2.16 9.50
C VAL A 121 14.13 1.39 10.52
N MET A 122 14.09 1.83 11.78
CA MET A 122 13.25 1.22 12.81
C MET A 122 11.77 1.28 12.47
N ILE A 123 11.27 2.41 11.98
CA ILE A 123 9.85 2.58 11.61
C ILE A 123 9.49 1.68 10.43
N VAL A 124 10.35 1.63 9.40
CA VAL A 124 10.15 0.72 8.24
C VAL A 124 10.13 -0.73 8.70
N PHE A 125 11.06 -1.13 9.57
CA PHE A 125 11.10 -2.48 10.14
C PHE A 125 9.85 -2.81 10.97
N LEU A 126 9.44 -1.89 11.85
CA LEU A 126 8.23 -2.04 12.66
C LEU A 126 6.98 -2.13 11.79
N PHE A 127 6.88 -1.31 10.74
CA PHE A 127 5.78 -1.38 9.77
C PHE A 127 5.73 -2.76 9.11
N PHE A 128 6.87 -3.26 8.63
CA PHE A 128 7.00 -4.58 8.02
C PHE A 128 6.54 -5.70 8.96
N VAL A 129 7.01 -5.69 10.21
CA VAL A 129 6.62 -6.69 11.23
C VAL A 129 5.12 -6.59 11.55
N MET A 130 4.61 -5.38 11.76
CA MET A 130 3.20 -5.14 12.07
C MET A 130 2.29 -5.59 10.93
N GLU A 131 2.67 -5.33 9.68
CA GLU A 131 1.90 -5.77 8.52
C GLU A 131 1.84 -7.29 8.40
N LEU A 132 2.97 -7.97 8.65
CA LEU A 132 3.03 -9.43 8.67
C LEU A 132 2.16 -10.03 9.78
N LEU A 133 2.24 -9.47 10.99
CA LEU A 133 1.43 -9.89 12.14
C LEU A 133 -0.06 -9.67 11.90
N LEU A 134 -0.44 -8.48 11.41
CA LEU A 134 -1.83 -8.16 11.11
C LEU A 134 -2.38 -9.04 9.99
N SER A 135 -1.58 -9.33 8.96
CA SER A 135 -1.98 -10.26 7.90
C SER A 135 -2.27 -11.66 8.45
N ARG A 136 -1.41 -12.18 9.34
CA ARG A 136 -1.63 -13.47 10.02
C ARG A 136 -2.88 -13.46 10.89
N LEU A 137 -3.10 -12.40 11.66
CA LEU A 137 -4.29 -12.26 12.51
C LEU A 137 -5.57 -12.22 11.67
N LEU A 138 -5.60 -11.44 10.59
CA LEU A 138 -6.75 -11.35 9.69
C LEU A 138 -7.03 -12.67 8.96
N TYR A 139 -6.01 -13.49 8.72
CA TYR A 139 -6.19 -14.86 8.22
C TYR A 139 -6.80 -15.78 9.27
N GLN A 140 -6.33 -15.72 10.52
CA GLN A 140 -6.92 -16.49 11.62
C GLN A 140 -8.40 -16.11 11.87
N LEU A 141 -8.74 -14.84 11.67
CA LEU A 141 -10.11 -14.33 11.74
C LEU A 141 -10.95 -14.63 10.47
N HIS A 142 -10.42 -15.39 9.51
CA HIS A 142 -11.07 -15.75 8.23
C HIS A 142 -11.50 -14.55 7.36
N ILE A 143 -11.01 -13.34 7.65
CA ILE A 143 -11.26 -12.14 6.86
C ILE A 143 -10.38 -12.13 5.59
N ARG A 144 -9.15 -12.66 5.70
CA ARG A 144 -8.27 -12.92 4.55
C ARG A 144 -8.26 -14.40 4.23
N LYS A 145 -8.23 -14.73 2.94
CA LYS A 145 -8.10 -16.13 2.46
C LYS A 145 -6.70 -16.72 2.68
N HIS A 146 -5.73 -15.89 3.06
CA HIS A 146 -4.30 -16.21 3.01
C HIS A 146 -3.51 -15.45 4.10
N PRO A 147 -2.51 -16.09 4.78
CA PRO A 147 -1.79 -15.52 5.92
C PRO A 147 -0.74 -14.45 5.59
N TYR A 148 -0.29 -14.37 4.33
CA TYR A 148 0.68 -13.38 3.83
C TYR A 148 0.57 -13.30 2.32
#